data_AF-A0A2E9KZG0-F1
#
_entry.id   AF-A0A2E9KZG0-F1
#
_cell.length_a   1.000
_cell.length_b   1.000
_cell.length_c   1.000
_cell.angle_alpha   90.00
_cell.angle_beta   90.00
_cell.angle_gamma   90.00
#
_symmetry.space_group_name_H-M   'P 1'
#
loop_
_entity.id
_entity.type
_entity.pdbx_description
1 polymer ?
#
loop_
_entity_poly.entity_id
_entity_poly.type
_entity_poly.pdbx_seq_one_letter_code
_entity_poly.pdbx_strand_id
1 'polypeptide(L)'
;MTEQTFDSEVYLGRKRRERILSWGSMILGALILLDSGAPIPFPLVGLPSILVGGALFGFGYYQYGIYRQLPLHEAVQLARSQSGELSRTDLFLKLRLTAKQTDEILNELVSAGLLEPVSPDLPAEQEMRYRLLK
;
A
#
# COMPACT_ATOMS: atom_id res chain seq x y z
N MET A 1 12.59 -11.39 -24.81
CA MET A 1 11.54 -10.64 -24.09
C MET A 1 11.42 -11.29 -22.73
N THR A 2 12.02 -10.71 -21.69
CA THR A 2 11.91 -11.22 -20.32
C THR A 2 10.51 -10.89 -19.81
N GLU A 3 9.65 -11.91 -19.66
CA GLU A 3 8.39 -11.78 -18.96
C GLU A 3 8.68 -11.26 -17.54
N GLN A 4 8.36 -9.99 -17.28
CA GLN A 4 8.36 -9.48 -15.91
C GLN A 4 7.11 -10.06 -15.24
N THR A 5 7.26 -11.24 -14.66
CA THR A 5 6.22 -11.86 -13.84
C THR A 5 6.05 -11.00 -12.58
N PHE A 6 4.86 -10.42 -12.40
CA PHE A 6 4.53 -9.73 -11.17
C PHE A 6 4.60 -10.71 -9.99
N ASP A 7 5.53 -10.47 -9.07
CA ASP A 7 5.68 -11.27 -7.86
C ASP A 7 4.85 -10.66 -6.72
N SER A 8 3.65 -11.23 -6.52
CA SER A 8 2.75 -10.82 -5.45
C SER A 8 3.34 -11.05 -4.06
N GLU A 9 4.19 -12.06 -3.87
CA GLU A 9 4.77 -12.37 -2.55
C GLU A 9 5.77 -11.30 -2.14
N VAL A 10 6.62 -10.87 -3.07
CA VAL A 10 7.57 -9.77 -2.84
C VAL A 10 6.83 -8.47 -2.54
N TYR A 11 5.78 -8.14 -3.29
CA TYR A 11 4.95 -6.97 -3.04
C TYR A 11 4.31 -7.00 -1.64
N LEU A 12 3.66 -8.11 -1.28
CA LEU A 12 3.00 -8.27 0.01
C LEU A 12 4.00 -8.27 1.17
N GLY A 13 5.18 -8.86 0.98
CA GLY A 13 6.29 -8.82 1.94
C GLY A 13 6.76 -7.40 2.20
N ARG A 14 6.95 -6.60 1.14
CA ARG A 14 7.30 -5.18 1.23
C ARG A 14 6.24 -4.39 1.99
N LYS A 15 4.96 -4.52 1.63
CA LYS A 15 3.84 -3.81 2.30
C LYS A 15 3.69 -4.23 3.77
N ARG A 16 3.89 -5.50 4.10
CA ARG A 16 3.87 -5.97 5.49
C ARG A 16 5.01 -5.35 6.30
N ARG A 17 6.21 -5.29 5.74
CA ARG A 17 7.37 -4.66 6.38
C ARG A 17 7.14 -3.17 6.59
N GLU A 18 6.63 -2.44 5.60
CA GLU A 18 6.27 -1.02 5.72
C GLU A 18 5.24 -0.79 6.82
N ARG A 19 4.20 -1.64 6.91
CA ARG A 19 3.20 -1.58 7.98
C ARG A 19 3.81 -1.80 9.36
N ILE A 20 4.65 -2.83 9.51
CA ILE A 20 5.32 -3.14 10.78
C ILE A 20 6.25 -2.01 11.18
N LEU A 21 7.05 -1.47 10.26
CA LEU A 21 7.95 -0.35 10.52
C LEU A 21 7.17 0.89 10.92
N SER A 22 6.10 1.23 10.20
CA SER A 22 5.25 2.38 10.52
C SER A 22 4.63 2.25 11.91
N TRP A 23 3.90 1.17 12.18
CA TRP A 23 3.25 0.97 13.48
C TRP A 23 4.26 0.82 14.62
N GLY A 24 5.34 0.06 14.40
CA GLY A 24 6.37 -0.16 15.39
C GLY A 24 7.07 1.13 15.79
N SER A 25 7.45 1.97 14.83
CA SER A 25 8.08 3.26 15.12
C SER A 25 7.11 4.30 15.70
N MET A 26 5.84 4.33 15.28
CA MET A 26 4.84 5.18 15.93
C MET A 26 4.59 4.77 17.38
N ILE A 27 4.40 3.47 17.66
CA ILE A 27 4.18 2.97 19.03
C ILE A 27 5.42 3.23 19.89
N LEU A 28 6.61 2.86 19.39
CA LEU A 28 7.84 3.03 20.15
C LEU A 28 8.14 4.52 20.40
N GLY A 29 7.92 5.39 19.42
CA GLY A 29 8.06 6.83 19.56
C GLY A 29 7.07 7.40 20.59
N ALA A 30 5.80 6.98 20.53
CA ALA A 30 4.79 7.37 21.50
C ALA A 30 5.12 6.90 22.93
N LEU A 31 5.62 5.68 23.09
CA LEU A 31 6.06 5.16 24.39
C LEU A 31 7.23 5.96 24.95
N ILE A 32 8.23 6.28 24.13
CA ILE A 32 9.38 7.11 24.55
C ILE A 32 8.91 8.52 24.97
N LEU A 33 7.94 9.10 24.26
CA LEU A 33 7.36 10.40 24.62
C LEU A 33 6.58 10.34 25.93
N LEU A 34 5.82 9.27 26.18
CA LEU A 34 5.09 9.08 27.45
C LEU A 34 6.05 8.83 28.62
N ASP A 35 7.12 8.08 28.39
CA ASP A 35 8.16 7.79 29.39
C ASP A 35 9.00 9.04 29.73
N SER A 36 9.05 10.05 28.85
CA SER A 36 9.71 11.33 29.13
C SER A 36 9.17 12.07 30.36
N GLY A 37 7.92 11.80 30.74
CA GLY A 37 7.26 12.35 31.93
C GLY A 37 7.22 11.38 33.12
N ALA A 38 7.73 10.15 32.97
CA ALA A 38 7.71 9.14 34.01
C ALA A 38 8.86 9.38 35.01
N PRO A 39 8.65 9.19 36.33
CA PRO A 39 9.68 9.41 37.35
C PRO A 39 10.74 8.30 37.42
N ILE A 40 10.92 7.53 36.34
CA ILE A 40 11.83 6.38 36.27
C ILE A 40 13.19 6.87 35.72
N PRO A 41 14.33 6.58 36.35
CA PRO A 41 15.63 7.16 35.98
C PRO A 41 16.24 6.42 34.78
N PHE A 42 15.66 6.60 33.59
CA PHE A 42 16.28 6.18 32.32
C PHE A 42 17.07 7.35 31.71
N PRO A 43 18.23 7.11 31.07
CA PRO A 43 19.06 8.17 30.46
C PRO A 43 18.39 8.87 29.26
N LEU A 44 17.18 8.46 28.89
CA LEU A 44 16.37 9.07 27.86
C LEU A 44 15.37 10.11 28.40
N VAL A 45 15.20 10.29 29.71
CA VAL A 45 14.20 11.23 30.29
C VAL A 45 14.51 12.70 29.93
N GLY A 46 13.46 13.50 29.65
CA GLY A 46 13.57 14.93 29.36
C GLY A 46 13.78 15.28 27.86
N LEU A 47 14.52 16.35 27.56
CA LEU A 47 14.76 16.81 26.18
C LEU A 47 15.25 15.70 25.20
N PRO A 48 16.13 14.77 25.59
CA PRO A 48 16.56 13.68 24.71
C PRO A 48 15.43 12.73 24.28
N SER A 49 14.49 12.36 25.15
CA SER A 49 13.33 11.51 24.76
C SER A 49 12.36 12.25 23.87
N ILE A 50 12.19 13.56 24.06
CA ILE A 50 11.34 14.36 23.17
C ILE A 50 11.92 14.34 21.75
N LEU A 51 13.22 14.54 21.60
CA LEU A 51 13.89 14.49 20.30
C LEU A 51 13.86 13.10 19.69
N VAL A 52 14.23 12.06 20.45
CA VAL A 52 14.28 10.67 19.95
C VAL A 52 12.88 10.14 19.66
N GLY A 53 11.95 10.27 20.61
CA GLY A 53 10.57 9.82 20.49
C GLY A 53 9.81 10.58 19.41
N GLY A 54 9.99 11.91 19.32
CA GLY A 54 9.41 12.73 18.26
C GLY A 54 9.94 12.38 16.86
N ALA A 55 11.25 12.18 16.71
CA ALA A 55 11.84 11.75 15.45
C ALA A 55 11.35 10.36 15.02
N LEU A 56 11.27 9.41 15.96
CA LEU A 56 10.81 8.05 15.69
C LEU A 56 9.33 8.02 15.31
N PHE A 57 8.50 8.79 16.03
CA PHE A 57 7.09 8.94 15.72
C PHE A 57 6.87 9.59 14.35
N GLY A 58 7.61 10.67 14.05
CA GLY A 58 7.58 11.35 12.77
C GLY A 58 8.00 10.42 11.62
N PHE A 59 9.04 9.61 11.82
CA PHE A 59 9.45 8.58 10.86
C PHE A 59 8.33 7.55 10.63
N GLY A 60 7.67 7.08 11.70
CA GLY A 60 6.57 6.14 11.58
C GLY A 60 5.34 6.70 10.87
N TYR A 61 5.06 7.99 11.09
CA TYR A 61 4.01 8.72 10.38
C TYR A 61 4.34 8.92 8.90
N TYR A 62 5.59 9.26 8.58
CA TYR A 62 6.03 9.33 7.18
C TYR A 62 5.90 7.97 6.47
N GLN A 63 6.35 6.90 7.14
CA GLN A 63 6.23 5.54 6.62
C GLN A 63 4.76 5.09 6.49
N TYR A 64 3.86 5.60 7.34
CA TYR A 64 2.42 5.37 7.23
C TYR A 64 1.87 5.93 5.91
N GLY A 65 2.34 7.11 5.49
CA GLY A 65 2.00 7.71 4.21
C GLY A 65 2.36 6.80 3.03
N ILE A 66 3.61 6.30 3.00
CA ILE A 66 4.09 5.38 1.96
C ILE A 66 3.27 4.09 1.94
N TYR A 67 3.00 3.51 3.11
CA TYR A 67 2.18 2.29 3.22
C TYR A 67 0.78 2.49 2.61
N ARG A 68 0.18 3.67 2.80
CA ARG A 68 -1.18 3.97 2.32
C ARG A 68 -1.28 4.32 0.85
N GLN A 69 -0.17 4.56 0.15
CA GLN A 69 -0.21 4.87 -1.28
C GLN A 69 -0.83 3.72 -2.09
N LEU A 70 -1.71 4.10 -3.01
CA LEU A 70 -2.39 3.20 -3.94
C LEU A 70 -1.35 2.56 -4.88
N PRO A 71 -1.29 1.23 -4.98
CA PRO A 71 -0.30 0.51 -5.78
C PRO A 71 -0.67 0.50 -7.28
N LEU A 72 -0.73 1.68 -7.91
CA LEU A 72 -1.09 1.83 -9.33
C LEU A 72 -0.11 1.13 -10.26
N HIS A 73 1.18 1.22 -9.94
CA HIS A 73 2.23 0.63 -10.76
C HIS A 73 2.16 -0.90 -10.75
N GLU A 74 1.94 -1.49 -9.56
CA GLU A 74 1.79 -2.92 -9.38
C GLU A 74 0.51 -3.43 -10.04
N ALA A 75 -0.59 -2.66 -10.04
CA ALA A 75 -1.81 -3.00 -10.77
C ALA A 75 -1.56 -3.09 -12.29
N VAL A 76 -0.77 -2.17 -12.86
CA VAL A 76 -0.38 -2.22 -14.28
C VAL A 76 0.55 -3.39 -14.57
N GLN A 77 1.53 -3.66 -13.71
CA GLN A 77 2.41 -4.83 -13.86
C GLN A 77 1.61 -6.14 -13.79
N LEU A 78 0.63 -6.20 -12.88
CA LEU A 78 -0.26 -7.34 -12.77
C LEU A 78 -1.05 -7.56 -14.06
N ALA A 79 -1.64 -6.51 -14.63
CA ALA A 79 -2.33 -6.59 -15.92
C ALA A 79 -1.40 -7.08 -17.04
N ARG A 80 -0.16 -6.59 -17.10
CA ARG A 80 0.84 -7.05 -18.08
C ARG A 80 1.17 -8.54 -17.91
N SER A 81 1.22 -9.03 -16.67
CA SER A 81 1.47 -10.45 -16.39
C SER A 81 0.28 -11.35 -16.76
N GLN A 82 -0.93 -10.80 -16.85
CA GLN A 82 -2.17 -11.51 -17.18
C GLN A 82 -2.59 -11.26 -18.64
N SER A 83 -1.63 -11.23 -19.56
CA SER A 83 -1.86 -11.01 -21.00
C SER A 83 -2.52 -9.67 -21.35
N GLY A 84 -2.41 -8.67 -20.47
CA GLY A 84 -3.01 -7.35 -20.65
C GLY A 84 -4.46 -7.26 -20.22
N GLU A 85 -5.02 -8.25 -19.52
CA GLU A 85 -6.34 -8.17 -18.88
C GLU A 85 -6.22 -8.02 -17.37
N LEU A 86 -7.18 -7.32 -16.77
CA LEU A 86 -7.25 -7.08 -15.34
C LEU A 86 -8.71 -7.14 -14.88
N SER A 87 -8.96 -7.86 -13.79
CA SER A 87 -10.27 -7.89 -13.13
C SER A 87 -10.20 -7.24 -11.74
N ARG A 88 -11.36 -6.87 -11.20
CA ARG A 88 -11.48 -6.32 -9.84
C ARG A 88 -11.07 -7.38 -8.82
N THR A 89 -11.46 -8.63 -9.04
CA THR A 89 -11.13 -9.79 -8.21
C THR A 89 -9.64 -10.07 -8.22
N ASP A 90 -8.97 -9.98 -9.38
CA ASP A 90 -7.53 -10.16 -9.48
C ASP A 90 -6.78 -9.12 -8.64
N LEU A 91 -7.15 -7.84 -8.77
CA LEU A 91 -6.57 -6.77 -7.96
C LEU A 91 -6.85 -6.96 -6.47
N PHE A 92 -8.10 -7.29 -6.12
CA PHE A 92 -8.51 -7.51 -4.73
C PHE A 92 -7.71 -8.66 -4.09
N LEU A 93 -7.62 -9.81 -4.76
CA LEU A 93 -6.95 -10.99 -4.21
C LEU A 93 -5.43 -10.87 -4.23
N LYS A 94 -4.84 -10.44 -5.35
CA LYS A 94 -3.37 -10.43 -5.51
C LYS A 94 -2.71 -9.25 -4.80
N LEU A 95 -3.35 -8.09 -4.76
CA LEU A 95 -2.82 -6.92 -4.05
C LEU A 95 -3.36 -6.81 -2.61
N ARG A 96 -4.26 -7.71 -2.19
CA ARG A 96 -4.93 -7.71 -0.87
C ARG A 96 -5.52 -6.34 -0.52
N LEU A 97 -6.16 -5.72 -1.51
CA LEU A 97 -6.76 -4.40 -1.37
C LEU A 97 -8.18 -4.52 -0.83
N THR A 98 -8.69 -3.42 -0.27
CA THR A 98 -10.12 -3.32 0.02
C THR A 98 -10.91 -3.06 -1.26
N ALA A 99 -12.20 -3.41 -1.28
CA ALA A 99 -13.07 -3.16 -2.44
C ALA A 99 -13.02 -1.70 -2.90
N LYS A 100 -13.03 -0.76 -1.94
CA LYS A 100 -12.92 0.68 -2.21
C LYS A 100 -11.60 1.05 -2.89
N GLN A 101 -10.47 0.54 -2.39
CA GLN A 101 -9.16 0.81 -2.97
C GLN A 101 -9.03 0.21 -4.37
N THR A 102 -9.59 -0.98 -4.59
CA THR A 102 -9.61 -1.59 -5.92
C THR A 102 -10.37 -0.72 -6.91
N ASP A 103 -11.52 -0.20 -6.51
CA ASP A 103 -12.32 0.69 -7.37
C ASP A 103 -11.59 2.01 -7.64
N GLU A 104 -10.95 2.60 -6.63
CA GLU A 104 -10.12 3.80 -6.77
C GLU A 104 -8.99 3.57 -7.79
N ILE A 105 -8.27 2.44 -7.69
CA ILE A 105 -7.19 2.10 -8.64
C ILE A 105 -7.73 1.93 -10.05
N LEU A 106 -8.82 1.19 -10.23
CA LEU A 106 -9.40 0.95 -11.56
C LEU A 106 -9.85 2.27 -12.18
N ASN A 107 -10.54 3.11 -11.42
CA ASN A 107 -11.01 4.41 -11.88
C ASN A 107 -9.84 5.33 -12.24
N GLU A 108 -8.79 5.36 -11.42
CA GLU A 108 -7.59 6.15 -11.68
C GLU A 108 -6.86 5.66 -12.94
N LEU A 109 -6.69 4.36 -13.12
CA LEU A 109 -6.06 3.77 -14.30
C LEU A 109 -6.87 3.99 -15.58
N VAL A 110 -8.20 3.95 -15.51
CA VAL A 110 -9.09 4.29 -16.64
C VAL A 110 -9.00 5.78 -16.94
N SER A 111 -9.04 6.65 -15.93
CA SER A 111 -8.94 8.10 -16.10
C SER A 111 -7.58 8.54 -16.68
N ALA A 112 -6.52 7.79 -16.36
CA ALA A 112 -5.17 7.98 -16.90
C ALA A 112 -5.00 7.42 -18.33
N GLY A 113 -6.03 6.77 -18.89
CA GLY A 113 -5.97 6.17 -20.22
C GLY A 113 -5.08 4.92 -20.30
N LEU A 114 -4.81 4.26 -19.18
CA LEU A 114 -4.00 3.05 -19.11
C LEU A 114 -4.84 1.77 -19.22
N LEU A 115 -6.14 1.85 -18.87
CA LEU A 115 -7.09 0.75 -18.96
C LEU A 115 -8.34 1.16 -19.74
N GLU A 116 -8.88 0.21 -20.51
CA GLU A 116 -10.19 0.32 -21.15
C GLU A 116 -11.11 -0.83 -20.70
N PRO A 117 -12.38 -0.57 -20.39
CA PRO A 117 -13.33 -1.64 -20.08
C PRO A 117 -13.65 -2.47 -21.33
N VAL A 118 -13.54 -3.81 -21.24
CA VAL A 118 -13.56 -4.72 -22.39
C VAL A 118 -14.96 -4.96 -22.97
N SER A 119 -16.03 -4.65 -22.22
CA SER A 119 -17.37 -4.48 -22.79
C SER A 119 -18.32 -3.96 -21.70
N PRO A 120 -19.12 -2.91 -21.96
CA PRO A 120 -20.18 -2.48 -21.04
C PRO A 120 -21.42 -3.39 -21.06
N ASP A 121 -21.56 -4.26 -22.08
CA ASP A 121 -22.73 -5.15 -22.29
C ASP A 121 -22.55 -6.57 -21.70
N LEU A 122 -21.81 -6.70 -20.61
CA LEU A 122 -21.67 -7.98 -19.92
C LEU A 122 -22.95 -8.32 -19.14
N PRO A 123 -23.46 -9.57 -19.21
CA PRO A 123 -24.56 -10.00 -18.34
C PRO A 123 -24.15 -9.83 -16.87
N ALA A 124 -25.10 -9.47 -16.00
CA ALA A 124 -24.85 -9.07 -14.60
C ALA A 124 -24.06 -10.11 -13.77
N GLU A 125 -23.96 -11.36 -14.24
CA GLU A 125 -23.20 -12.44 -13.62
C GLU A 125 -21.70 -12.45 -13.99
N GLN A 126 -21.30 -11.72 -15.05
CA GLN A 126 -19.91 -11.65 -15.48
C GLN A 126 -19.22 -10.41 -14.92
N GLU A 127 -18.04 -10.64 -14.35
CA GLU A 127 -17.22 -9.57 -13.79
C GLU A 127 -16.66 -8.67 -14.90
N MET A 128 -16.75 -7.36 -14.71
CA MET A 128 -16.21 -6.36 -15.63
C MET A 128 -14.70 -6.52 -15.75
N ARG A 129 -14.23 -6.81 -16.97
CA ARG A 129 -12.81 -6.92 -17.30
C ARG A 129 -12.29 -5.62 -17.90
N TYR A 130 -11.05 -5.30 -17.58
CA TYR A 130 -10.32 -4.15 -18.09
C TYR A 130 -9.15 -4.64 -18.92
N ARG A 131 -8.90 -4.02 -20.06
CA ARG A 131 -7.76 -4.29 -20.93
C ARG A 131 -6.77 -3.15 -20.82
N LEU A 132 -5.50 -3.51 -20.71
CA LEU A 132 -4.40 -2.58 -20.75
C LEU A 132 -4.24 -1.99 -22.15
N LEU A 133 -4.22 -0.67 -22.21
CA LEU A 133 -3.85 0.06 -23.42
C LEU A 133 -2.33 0.05 -23.57
N LYS A 134 -1.87 -0.17 -24.80
CA LYS A 134 -0.44 -0.33 -25.14
C LYS A 134 0.34 0.97 -25.01
#